data_AF-A0A8T3ZXC8-F1
#
_entry.id   AF-A0A8T3ZXC8-F1
#
_cell.length_a   1.000
_cell.length_b   1.000
_cell.length_c   1.000
_cell.angle_alpha   90.00
_cell.angle_beta   90.00
_cell.angle_gamma   90.00
#
_symmetry.space_group_name_H-M   'P 1'
#
loop_
_entity.id
_entity.type
_entity.pdbx_description
1 polymer ?
#
loop_
_entity_poly.entity_id
_entity_poly.type
_entity_poly.pdbx_seq_one_letter_code
_entity_poly.pdbx_strand_id
1 'polypeptide(L)' 'MGTAEHILVPKHSIATEQEVAGLLEKFGKPVQALPLIATDDPAIKELGAREGDVIRIDRNSPTTGKVEPYYRLVSELDD' A
#
# COMPACT_ATOMS: atom_id res chain seq x y z
N MET A 1 -11.29 21.76 23.76
CA MET A 1 -11.14 20.50 24.49
C MET A 1 -11.08 19.39 23.43
N GLY A 2 -9.93 18.70 23.30
CA GLY A 2 -9.73 17.51 22.45
C GLY A 2 -9.58 17.75 20.95
N THR A 3 -8.38 18.11 20.49
CA THR A 3 -7.98 18.09 19.08
C THR A 3 -8.00 16.66 18.52
N ALA A 4 -8.30 16.54 17.23
CA ALA A 4 -8.51 15.29 16.49
C ALA A 4 -7.37 14.27 16.63
N GLU A 5 -7.53 13.30 17.51
CA GLU A 5 -6.58 12.18 17.67
C GLU A 5 -7.29 10.86 17.42
N HIS A 6 -7.65 10.62 16.16
CA HIS A 6 -7.74 9.26 15.66
C HIS A 6 -7.10 9.26 14.28
N ILE A 7 -5.77 9.34 14.28
CA ILE A 7 -4.98 9.04 13.09
C ILE A 7 -5.26 7.57 12.79
N LEU A 8 -6.24 7.30 11.93
CA LEU A 8 -6.44 5.99 11.33
C LEU A 8 -5.24 5.73 10.43
N VAL A 9 -4.10 5.36 11.02
CA VAL A 9 -2.98 4.84 10.25
C VAL A 9 -3.48 3.54 9.64
N PRO A 10 -3.62 3.45 8.31
CA PRO A 10 -4.03 2.20 7.69
C PRO A 10 -2.96 1.15 7.95
N LYS A 11 -3.36 -0.11 8.06
CA LYS A 11 -2.39 -1.19 8.23
C LYS A 11 -1.64 -1.40 6.91
N HIS A 12 -0.32 -1.30 6.97
CA HIS A 12 0.58 -1.59 5.86
C HIS A 12 1.13 -3.01 6.03
N SER A 13 1.16 -3.79 4.96
CA SER A 13 1.69 -5.16 4.94
C SER A 13 2.32 -5.45 3.59
N ILE A 14 3.40 -6.22 3.54
CA ILE A 14 3.98 -6.66 2.26
C ILE A 14 3.02 -7.67 1.63
N ALA A 15 2.57 -7.38 0.42
CA ALA A 15 1.78 -8.29 -0.38
C ALA A 15 2.67 -9.41 -0.92
N THR A 16 2.17 -10.63 -0.91
CA THR A 16 2.88 -11.76 -1.49
C THR A 16 2.77 -11.74 -3.01
N GLU A 17 3.73 -12.37 -3.69
CA GLU A 17 3.71 -12.51 -5.15
C GLU A 17 2.40 -13.11 -5.67
N GLN A 18 1.77 -14.02 -4.91
CA GLN A 18 0.47 -14.60 -5.26
C GLN A 18 -0.68 -13.60 -5.19
N GLU A 19 -0.73 -12.74 -4.15
CA GLU A 19 -1.72 -11.66 -4.07
C GLU A 19 -1.53 -10.67 -5.22
N VAL A 20 -0.28 -10.32 -5.51
CA VAL A 20 0.07 -9.42 -6.62
C VAL A 20 -0.33 -10.04 -7.95
N ALA A 21 0.00 -11.30 -8.22
CA ALA A 21 -0.39 -12.00 -9.45
C ALA A 21 -1.92 -12.00 -9.62
N GLY A 22 -2.67 -12.36 -8.58
CA GLY A 22 -4.14 -12.34 -8.63
C GLY A 22 -4.70 -10.92 -8.83
N LEU A 23 -4.06 -9.89 -8.28
CA LEU A 23 -4.42 -8.50 -8.52
C LEU A 23 -4.20 -8.11 -9.99
N LEU A 24 -3.04 -8.44 -10.54
CA LEU A 24 -2.68 -8.15 -11.93
C LEU A 24 -3.64 -8.84 -12.89
N GLU A 25 -4.00 -10.10 -12.62
CA GLU A 25 -5.00 -10.85 -13.40
C GLU A 25 -6.39 -10.22 -13.29
N LYS A 26 -6.80 -9.82 -12.07
CA LYS A 26 -8.13 -9.25 -11.82
C LYS A 26 -8.31 -7.85 -12.43
N PHE A 27 -7.29 -7.00 -12.32
CA PHE A 27 -7.33 -5.63 -12.81
C PHE A 27 -6.81 -5.47 -14.24
N GLY A 28 -6.09 -6.47 -14.77
CA GLY A 28 -5.51 -6.45 -16.12
C GLY A 28 -4.49 -5.33 -16.33
N LYS A 29 -3.90 -4.81 -15.25
CA LYS A 29 -2.93 -3.70 -15.27
C LYS A 29 -1.58 -4.21 -14.77
N PRO A 30 -0.45 -3.71 -15.30
CA PRO A 30 0.87 -4.07 -14.80
C PRO A 30 1.11 -3.51 -13.39
N VAL A 31 2.02 -4.13 -12.61
CA VAL A 31 2.40 -3.63 -11.26
C VAL A 31 2.88 -2.19 -11.32
N GLN A 32 3.52 -1.80 -12.42
CA GLN A 32 4.03 -0.45 -12.67
C GLN A 32 2.92 0.60 -12.82
N ALA A 33 1.67 0.17 -13.07
CA ALA A 33 0.52 1.06 -13.09
C ALA A 33 -0.05 1.29 -11.68
N LEU A 34 0.46 0.60 -10.66
CA LEU A 34 0.14 0.88 -9.27
C LEU A 34 0.82 2.18 -8.85
N PRO A 35 0.23 2.91 -7.88
CA PRO A 35 0.88 4.08 -7.29
C PRO A 35 2.23 3.67 -6.73
N LEU A 36 3.27 4.43 -7.10
CA LEU A 36 4.61 4.23 -6.58
C LEU A 36 4.71 4.78 -5.16
N ILE A 37 5.54 4.14 -4.33
CA ILE A 37 5.94 4.63 -3.02
C ILE A 37 7.45 4.57 -2.90
N ALA A 38 8.05 5.61 -2.35
CA ALA A 38 9.48 5.66 -2.15
C ALA A 38 9.91 4.59 -1.14
N THR A 39 10.99 3.89 -1.43
CA THR A 39 11.74 3.10 -0.45
C THR A 39 12.16 3.91 0.78
N ASP A 40 12.32 5.23 0.61
CA ASP A 40 12.72 6.13 1.68
C ASP A 40 11.60 6.42 2.69
N ASP A 41 10.34 6.15 2.34
CA ASP A 41 9.18 6.42 3.19
C ASP A 41 9.28 5.66 4.53
N PRO A 42 9.05 6.34 5.68
CA PRO A 42 9.21 5.73 6.99
C PRO A 42 8.34 4.49 7.18
N ALA A 43 7.12 4.44 6.63
CA ALA A 43 6.26 3.28 6.76
C ALA A 43 6.83 2.06 6.00
N ILE A 44 7.56 2.30 4.91
CA ILE A 44 8.19 1.25 4.09
C ILE A 44 9.49 0.78 4.72
N LYS A 45 10.31 1.70 5.24
CA LYS A 45 11.50 1.38 6.04
C LYS A 45 11.16 0.56 7.27
N GLU A 46 10.09 0.90 7.99
CA GLU A 46 9.61 0.13 9.14
C GLU A 46 9.15 -1.28 8.75
N LEU A 47 8.57 -1.45 7.55
CA LEU A 47 8.22 -2.77 7.03
C LEU A 47 9.40 -3.58 6.48
N GLY A 48 10.51 -2.92 6.13
CA GLY A 48 11.67 -3.55 5.49
C GLY A 48 11.41 -4.01 4.05
N ALA A 49 10.46 -3.39 3.35
CA ALA A 49 10.19 -3.68 1.95
C ALA A 49 11.26 -3.06 1.04
N ARG A 50 11.50 -3.70 -0.11
CA ARG A 50 12.55 -3.30 -1.07
C ARG A 50 11.92 -2.81 -2.37
N GLU A 51 12.73 -2.22 -3.23
CA GLU A 51 12.30 -1.90 -4.59
C GLU A 51 11.71 -3.15 -5.28
N GLY A 52 10.55 -2.99 -5.89
CA GLY A 52 9.80 -4.06 -6.54
C GLY A 52 8.79 -4.75 -5.63
N ASP A 53 8.85 -4.57 -4.31
CA ASP A 53 7.82 -5.08 -3.41
C ASP A 53 6.50 -4.33 -3.60
N VAL A 54 5.39 -5.01 -3.36
CA VAL A 54 4.06 -4.40 -3.36
C VAL A 54 3.54 -4.33 -1.94
N ILE A 55 3.10 -3.16 -1.52
CA ILE A 55 2.56 -2.89 -0.19
C ILE A 55 1.06 -2.89 -0.26
N ARG A 56 0.43 -3.75 0.53
CA ARG A 56 -1.00 -3.76 0.77
C ARG A 56 -1.33 -2.82 1.93
N ILE A 57 -2.29 -1.95 1.69
CA ILE A 57 -2.76 -0.91 2.59
C ILE A 57 -4.25 -1.15 2.81
N ASP A 58 -4.58 -1.62 4.01
CA ASP A 58 -5.95 -1.89 4.43
C ASP A 58 -6.58 -0.56 4.90
N ARG A 59 -7.26 0.16 3.98
CA ARG A 59 -7.94 1.43 4.28
C ARG A 59 -9.39 1.20 4.67
N ASN A 60 -9.82 1.74 5.81
CA ASN A 60 -11.23 1.70 6.17
C ASN A 60 -11.99 2.73 5.34
N SER A 61 -12.92 2.27 4.50
CA SER A 61 -13.74 3.15 3.67
C SER A 61 -14.88 3.73 4.52
N PRO A 62 -14.93 5.05 4.77
CA PRO A 62 -15.91 5.67 5.65
C PRO A 62 -17.34 5.55 5.12
N THR A 63 -17.52 5.32 3.82
CA THR A 63 -18.81 5.20 3.15
C THR A 63 -19.45 3.81 3.25
N THR A 64 -18.64 2.74 3.31
CA THR A 64 -19.15 1.35 3.32
C THR A 64 -18.86 0.63 4.65
N GLY A 65 -18.02 1.20 5.50
CA GLY A 65 -17.54 0.55 6.74
C GLY A 65 -16.72 -0.71 6.47
N LYS A 66 -16.19 -0.85 5.24
CA LYS A 66 -15.38 -1.99 4.80
C LYS A 66 -13.94 -1.57 4.62
N VAL A 67 -13.04 -2.50 4.94
CA VAL A 67 -11.63 -2.40 4.64
C VAL A 67 -11.44 -2.71 3.16
N GLU A 68 -11.00 -1.71 2.40
CA GLU A 68 -10.69 -1.85 0.98
C GLU A 68 -9.17 -2.02 0.84
N PRO A 69 -8.68 -3.12 0.26
CA PRO A 69 -7.25 -3.31 0.06
C PRO A 69 -6.75 -2.37 -1.04
N TYR A 70 -5.71 -1.61 -0.74
CA TYR A 70 -5.07 -0.68 -1.66
C TYR A 70 -3.60 -1.07 -1.84
N TYR A 71 -3.13 -1.17 -3.07
CA TYR A 71 -1.79 -1.69 -3.37
C TYR A 71 -0.90 -0.58 -3.90
N ARG A 72 0.35 -0.50 -3.41
CA ARG A 72 1.38 0.44 -3.88
C ARG A 72 2.65 -0.31 -4.24
N LEU A 73 3.33 0.07 -5.32
CA LEU A 73 4.59 -0.53 -5.73
C LEU A 73 5.75 0.28 -5.12
N VAL A 74 6.66 -0.39 -4.42
CA VAL A 74 7.87 0.24 -3.89
C VAL A 74 8.84 0.47 -5.04
N SER A 75 9.27 1.72 -5.20
CA SER A 75 10.23 2.14 -6.21
C SER A 75 11.24 3.09 -5.57
N GLU A 76 12.49 3.04 -6.01
CA GLU A 76 13.41 4.15 -5.78
C GLU A 76 12.93 5.31 -6.67
N LEU A 77 12.29 6.29 -6.05
CA LEU A 77 12.02 7.57 -6.69
C LEU A 77 13.32 8.37 -6.55
N ASP A 78 14.21 8.21 -7.51
CA ASP A 78 15.28 9.17 -7.73
C ASP A 78 14.63 10.51 -8.16
N ASP A 79 14.63 11.49 -7.25
CA ASP A 79 14.20 12.87 -7.51
C ASP A 79 15.20 13.61 -8.43
#